data_AF-A0A2G0E7F9-F1
#
_entry.id   AF-A0A2G0E7F9-F1
#
_cell.length_a   1.000
_cell.length_b   1.000
_cell.length_c   1.000
_cell.angle_alpha   90.00
_cell.angle_beta   90.00
_cell.angle_gamma   90.00
#
_symmetry.space_group_name_H-M   'P 1'
#
loop_
_entity.id
_entity.type
_entity.pdbx_description
1 polymer ?
#
loop_
_entity_poly.entity_id
_entity_poly.type
_entity_poly.pdbx_seq_one_letter_code
_entity_poly.pdbx_strand_id
1 'polypeptide(L)'
;IQRGKTDLEVNAEMLAAAKNLLDQLEAKKLEVILSTHFVPKRAFIVYQSAPYERWNKLNAFLGSESFGKLLDHYSNIKQVVFGHTHRRFEDQLIHGAIYSCRPFGYYYEWQLTRDFVLKEQLLDSYDPMKLRVLLRAHHPAFQAYQTQQLQEEFEQAMTIISY
;
A
#
# COMPACT_ATOMS: atom_id res chain seq x y z
N ILE A 1 13.72 24.90 -6.55
CA ILE A 1 14.27 23.54 -6.79
C ILE A 1 14.09 23.25 -8.27
N GLN A 2 15.18 23.15 -9.03
CA GLN A 2 15.12 22.78 -10.45
C GLN A 2 15.39 21.28 -10.52
N ARG A 3 14.40 20.49 -10.99
CA ARG A 3 14.60 19.06 -11.22
C ARG A 3 15.40 18.89 -12.51
N GLY A 4 16.51 18.15 -12.44
CA GLY A 4 17.40 17.92 -13.60
C GLY A 4 16.96 16.83 -14.58
N LYS A 5 15.90 16.07 -14.26
CA LYS A 5 15.35 14.99 -15.07
C LYS A 5 13.82 14.95 -14.93
N THR A 6 13.16 14.46 -15.97
CA THR A 6 11.72 14.16 -15.98
C THR A 6 11.42 12.89 -15.18
N ASP A 7 10.16 12.71 -14.77
CA ASP A 7 9.75 11.49 -14.06
C ASP A 7 9.96 10.22 -14.91
N LEU A 8 9.81 10.34 -16.23
CA LEU A 8 10.06 9.23 -17.17
C LEU A 8 11.54 8.83 -17.23
N GLU A 9 12.44 9.81 -17.27
CA GLU A 9 13.89 9.56 -17.25
C GLU A 9 14.33 8.95 -15.93
N VAL A 10 13.85 9.48 -14.80
CA VAL A 10 14.14 8.91 -13.48
C VAL A 10 13.62 7.49 -13.36
N ASN A 11 12.40 7.21 -13.85
CA ASN A 11 11.84 5.86 -13.86
C ASN A 11 12.67 4.92 -14.74
N ALA A 12 13.11 5.35 -15.92
CA ALA A 12 13.94 4.53 -16.81
C ALA A 12 15.29 4.15 -16.16
N GLU A 13 15.95 5.10 -15.49
CA GLU A 13 17.19 4.84 -14.77
C GLU A 13 16.99 3.86 -13.60
N MET A 14 15.90 4.01 -12.86
CA MET A 14 15.52 3.09 -11.79
C MET A 14 15.26 1.68 -12.32
N LEU A 15 14.57 1.53 -13.46
CA LEU A 15 14.33 0.24 -14.10
C LEU A 15 15.64 -0.43 -14.54
N ALA A 16 16.56 0.32 -15.14
CA ALA A 16 17.85 -0.20 -15.56
C ALA A 16 18.68 -0.69 -14.37
N ALA A 17 18.73 0.10 -13.29
CA ALA A 17 19.44 -0.26 -12.07
C ALA A 17 18.82 -1.51 -11.41
N ALA A 18 17.49 -1.57 -11.29
CA ALA A 18 16.79 -2.72 -10.73
C ALA A 18 17.01 -3.98 -11.57
N LYS A 19 16.96 -3.87 -12.90
CA LYS A 19 17.22 -4.99 -13.81
C LYS A 19 18.62 -5.55 -13.59
N ASN A 20 19.64 -4.68 -13.59
CA ASN A 20 21.03 -5.11 -13.41
C ASN A 20 21.25 -5.84 -12.08
N LEU A 21 20.55 -5.42 -11.02
CA LEU A 21 20.63 -6.09 -9.72
C LEU A 21 19.92 -7.44 -9.75
N LEU A 22 18.70 -7.50 -10.29
CA LEU A 22 17.91 -8.73 -10.35
C LEU A 22 18.58 -9.79 -11.23
N ASP A 23 19.16 -9.41 -12.38
CA ASP A 23 19.98 -10.28 -13.23
C ASP A 23 21.13 -10.93 -12.43
N GLN A 24 21.82 -10.15 -11.60
CA GLN A 24 22.93 -10.65 -10.77
C GLN A 24 22.47 -11.61 -9.67
N LEU A 25 21.32 -11.33 -9.05
CA LEU A 25 20.75 -12.19 -8.01
C LEU A 25 20.25 -13.52 -8.59
N GLU A 26 19.63 -13.48 -9.77
CA GLU A 26 19.20 -14.68 -10.50
C GLU A 26 20.40 -15.52 -10.95
N ALA A 27 21.46 -14.91 -11.50
CA ALA A 27 22.69 -15.62 -11.86
C ALA A 27 23.36 -16.31 -10.66
N LYS A 28 23.23 -15.72 -9.45
CA LYS A 28 23.68 -16.32 -8.19
C LYS A 28 22.70 -17.34 -7.61
N LYS A 29 21.56 -17.57 -8.26
CA LYS A 29 20.47 -18.47 -7.83
C LYS A 29 19.94 -18.13 -6.44
N LEU A 30 19.89 -16.85 -6.11
CA LEU A 30 19.35 -16.37 -4.84
C LEU A 30 17.85 -16.15 -4.96
N GLU A 31 17.11 -16.53 -3.92
CA GLU A 31 15.72 -16.15 -3.75
C GLU A 31 15.63 -14.70 -3.27
N VAL A 32 14.63 -13.97 -3.78
CA VAL A 32 14.50 -12.53 -3.58
C VAL A 32 13.19 -12.22 -2.89
N ILE A 33 13.28 -11.51 -1.77
CA ILE A 33 12.17 -10.74 -1.19
C ILE A 33 12.42 -9.29 -1.58
N LEU A 34 11.49 -8.71 -2.33
CA LEU A 34 11.58 -7.33 -2.79
C LEU A 34 10.71 -6.44 -1.91
N SER A 35 11.28 -5.36 -1.39
CA SER A 35 10.52 -4.33 -0.67
C SER A 35 10.61 -3.00 -1.40
N THR A 36 9.47 -2.34 -1.59
CA THR A 36 9.41 -1.01 -2.20
C THR A 36 8.26 -0.20 -1.59
N HIS A 37 8.40 1.12 -1.51
CA HIS A 37 7.30 1.94 -1.02
C HIS A 37 6.14 2.03 -2.04
N PHE A 38 6.47 2.17 -3.33
CA PHE A 38 5.52 2.46 -4.40
C PHE A 38 4.82 1.22 -4.95
N VAL A 39 3.61 1.41 -5.47
CA VAL A 39 2.74 0.35 -5.98
C VAL A 39 3.29 -0.21 -7.31
N PRO A 40 3.68 -1.50 -7.37
CA PRO A 40 4.25 -2.09 -8.58
C PRO A 40 3.17 -2.60 -9.56
N LYS A 41 1.95 -2.89 -9.08
CA LYS A 41 0.90 -3.55 -9.86
C LYS A 41 -0.42 -2.79 -9.82
N ARG A 42 -1.08 -2.70 -10.98
CA ARG A 42 -2.41 -2.07 -11.11
C ARG A 42 -3.50 -2.74 -10.27
N ALA A 43 -3.35 -4.03 -9.95
CA ALA A 43 -4.30 -4.80 -9.13
C ALA A 43 -4.51 -4.19 -7.72
N PHE A 44 -3.59 -3.34 -7.26
CA PHE A 44 -3.65 -2.69 -5.94
C PHE A 44 -4.01 -1.20 -6.03
N ILE A 45 -4.51 -0.75 -7.18
CA ILE A 45 -4.98 0.61 -7.37
C ILE A 45 -6.48 0.64 -7.21
N VAL A 46 -6.99 1.55 -6.37
CA VAL A 46 -8.44 1.76 -6.28
C VAL A 46 -8.86 2.91 -7.17
N TYR A 47 -9.91 2.64 -7.95
CA TYR A 47 -10.54 3.61 -8.82
C TYR A 47 -11.87 4.06 -8.22
N GLN A 48 -12.01 5.37 -8.07
CA GLN A 48 -13.22 6.03 -7.62
C GLN A 48 -14.22 6.13 -8.77
N SER A 49 -15.50 5.94 -8.45
CA SER A 49 -16.62 6.15 -9.37
C SER A 49 -17.23 7.54 -9.15
N ALA A 50 -18.22 7.91 -9.98
CA ALA A 50 -18.93 9.19 -9.84
C ALA A 50 -19.49 9.39 -8.42
N PRO A 51 -19.41 10.60 -7.84
CA PRO A 51 -18.90 11.86 -8.41
C PRO A 51 -17.39 12.12 -8.12
N TYR A 52 -16.64 11.08 -7.76
CA TYR A 52 -15.28 11.19 -7.23
C TYR A 52 -14.18 10.75 -8.23
N GLU A 53 -14.53 10.51 -9.49
CA GLU A 53 -13.62 10.03 -10.53
C GLU A 53 -12.41 10.94 -10.76
N ARG A 54 -12.55 12.26 -10.49
CA ARG A 54 -11.44 13.22 -10.59
C ARG A 54 -10.23 12.84 -9.74
N TRP A 55 -10.45 12.14 -8.64
CA TRP A 55 -9.39 11.71 -7.72
C TRP A 55 -8.54 10.58 -8.30
N ASN A 56 -9.00 9.87 -9.33
CA ASN A 56 -8.21 8.84 -10.02
C ASN A 56 -6.95 9.40 -10.69
N LYS A 57 -6.87 10.72 -10.93
CA LYS A 57 -5.65 11.37 -11.42
C LYS A 57 -4.48 11.22 -10.46
N LEU A 58 -4.75 11.09 -9.15
CA LEU A 58 -3.71 10.86 -8.14
C LEU A 58 -3.03 9.49 -8.29
N ASN A 59 -3.68 8.54 -8.95
CA ASN A 59 -3.10 7.21 -9.19
C ASN A 59 -1.82 7.28 -10.06
N ALA A 60 -1.61 8.38 -10.80
CA ALA A 60 -0.37 8.62 -11.53
C ALA A 60 0.87 8.74 -10.61
N PHE A 61 0.67 9.02 -9.31
CA PHE A 61 1.74 9.17 -8.32
C PHE A 61 1.87 7.95 -7.40
N LEU A 62 1.10 6.87 -7.63
CA LEU A 62 1.10 5.70 -6.77
C LEU A 62 2.27 4.74 -7.06
N GLY A 63 2.80 4.73 -8.28
CA GLY A 63 3.94 3.88 -8.60
C GLY A 63 4.17 3.71 -10.08
N SER A 64 4.75 2.58 -10.46
CA SER A 64 5.28 2.33 -11.80
C SER A 64 4.82 0.97 -12.32
N GLU A 65 3.93 0.97 -13.31
CA GLU A 65 3.51 -0.26 -13.99
C GLU A 65 4.68 -0.93 -14.71
N SER A 66 5.60 -0.14 -15.28
CA SER A 66 6.81 -0.67 -15.90
C SER A 66 7.70 -1.41 -14.91
N PHE A 67 7.74 -0.98 -13.64
CA PHE A 67 8.48 -1.69 -12.61
C PHE A 67 7.84 -3.04 -12.32
N GLY A 68 6.51 -3.09 -12.16
CA GLY A 68 5.80 -4.35 -12.05
C GLY A 68 6.06 -5.30 -13.21
N LYS A 69 6.05 -4.80 -14.46
CA LYS A 69 6.35 -5.62 -15.65
C LYS A 69 7.78 -6.17 -15.63
N LEU A 70 8.74 -5.37 -15.16
CA LEU A 70 10.12 -5.84 -14.98
C LEU A 70 10.19 -7.01 -13.97
N LEU A 71 9.46 -6.92 -12.85
CA LEU A 71 9.46 -7.98 -11.83
C LEU A 71 8.88 -9.30 -12.36
N ASP A 72 7.94 -9.26 -13.31
CA ASP A 72 7.34 -10.46 -13.90
C ASP A 72 8.34 -11.35 -14.66
N HIS A 73 9.53 -10.82 -14.98
CA HIS A 73 10.57 -11.58 -15.66
C HIS A 73 11.39 -12.47 -14.73
N TYR A 74 11.25 -12.35 -13.40
CA TYR A 74 12.14 -13.00 -12.43
C TYR A 74 11.39 -13.99 -11.54
N SER A 75 11.58 -15.29 -11.82
CA SER A 75 10.96 -16.39 -11.07
C SER A 75 11.54 -16.63 -9.68
N ASN A 76 12.72 -16.05 -9.40
CA ASN A 76 13.38 -16.12 -8.10
C ASN A 76 12.86 -15.06 -7.11
N ILE A 77 11.98 -14.14 -7.53
CA ILE A 77 11.25 -13.26 -6.60
C ILE A 77 10.14 -14.07 -5.94
N LYS A 78 10.20 -14.22 -4.61
CA LYS A 78 9.23 -14.99 -3.82
C LYS A 78 8.13 -14.13 -3.23
N GLN A 79 8.48 -12.93 -2.78
CA GLN A 79 7.52 -12.01 -2.20
C GLN A 79 7.90 -10.56 -2.49
N VAL A 80 6.89 -9.73 -2.77
CA VAL A 80 6.98 -8.29 -3.00
C VAL A 80 6.16 -7.59 -1.92
N VAL A 81 6.83 -6.88 -1.02
CA VAL A 81 6.20 -6.10 0.06
C VAL A 81 6.17 -4.63 -0.33
N PHE A 82 5.00 -4.01 -0.28
CA PHE A 82 4.84 -2.61 -0.67
C PHE A 82 3.70 -1.88 0.03
N GLY A 83 3.59 -0.58 -0.21
CA GLY A 83 2.64 0.29 0.48
C GLY A 83 2.13 1.46 -0.37
N HIS A 84 2.11 2.65 0.23
CA HIS A 84 1.68 3.93 -0.37
C HIS A 84 0.17 4.06 -0.69
N THR A 85 -0.55 2.95 -0.81
CA THR A 85 -2.01 2.93 -1.05
C THR A 85 -2.86 3.44 0.12
N HIS A 86 -2.29 3.44 1.33
CA HIS A 86 -3.02 3.60 2.60
C HIS A 86 -4.22 2.64 2.73
N ARG A 87 -4.16 1.51 2.02
CA ARG A 87 -5.18 0.47 2.02
C ARG A 87 -4.52 -0.88 2.09
N ARG A 88 -5.05 -1.72 2.97
CA ARG A 88 -4.65 -3.12 3.06
C ARG A 88 -5.34 -3.89 1.95
N PHE A 89 -4.59 -4.80 1.34
CA PHE A 89 -5.09 -5.79 0.41
C PHE A 89 -4.69 -7.16 0.92
N GLU A 90 -5.54 -8.14 0.69
CA GLU A 90 -5.13 -9.54 0.86
C GLU A 90 -3.93 -9.84 -0.05
N ASP A 91 -3.10 -10.77 0.42
CA ASP A 91 -1.95 -11.21 -0.33
C ASP A 91 -2.39 -11.82 -1.67
N GLN A 92 -1.73 -11.40 -2.77
CA GLN A 92 -2.05 -11.89 -4.12
C GLN A 92 -0.87 -12.64 -4.71
N LEU A 93 -1.12 -13.84 -5.26
CA LEU A 93 -0.12 -14.58 -6.04
C LEU A 93 -0.15 -14.11 -7.50
N ILE A 94 0.92 -13.46 -7.96
CA ILE A 94 1.03 -12.92 -9.32
C ILE A 94 2.38 -13.37 -9.90
N HIS A 95 2.34 -14.10 -11.02
CA HIS A 95 3.53 -14.65 -11.69
C HIS A 95 4.49 -15.41 -10.76
N GLY A 96 3.94 -16.16 -9.79
CA GLY A 96 4.73 -16.98 -8.86
C GLY A 96 5.31 -16.22 -7.66
N ALA A 97 5.12 -14.90 -7.56
CA ALA A 97 5.48 -14.09 -6.40
C ALA A 97 4.25 -13.70 -5.59
N ILE A 98 4.37 -13.69 -4.27
CA ILE A 98 3.34 -13.18 -3.35
C ILE A 98 3.47 -11.66 -3.26
N TYR A 99 2.39 -10.92 -3.47
CA TYR A 99 2.36 -9.46 -3.35
C TYR A 99 1.60 -9.09 -2.07
N SER A 100 2.32 -8.48 -1.13
CA SER A 100 1.82 -8.09 0.19
C SER A 100 1.73 -6.58 0.32
N CYS A 101 0.51 -6.07 0.46
CA CYS A 101 0.22 -4.66 0.62
C CYS A 101 -0.53 -4.42 1.93
N ARG A 102 0.23 -4.19 3.01
CA ARG A 102 -0.33 -3.90 4.34
C ARG A 102 0.16 -2.57 4.93
N PRO A 103 0.15 -1.45 4.18
CA PRO A 103 0.56 -0.17 4.73
C PRO A 103 -0.41 0.30 5.80
N PHE A 104 0.12 1.04 6.77
CA PHE A 104 -0.70 1.95 7.56
C PHE A 104 -0.92 3.24 6.78
N GLY A 105 -2.12 3.80 6.93
CA GLY A 105 -2.40 5.19 6.60
C GLY A 105 -2.36 6.05 7.84
N TYR A 106 -3.07 7.18 7.79
CA TYR A 106 -3.35 7.96 8.99
C TYR A 106 -4.23 7.16 9.96
N TYR A 107 -4.16 7.45 11.26
CA TYR A 107 -4.93 6.71 12.27
C TYR A 107 -6.43 6.64 11.98
N TYR A 108 -7.00 7.68 11.35
CA TYR A 108 -8.41 7.72 11.00
C TYR A 108 -8.78 6.86 9.77
N GLU A 109 -7.79 6.31 9.08
CA GLU A 109 -7.94 5.39 7.94
C GLU A 109 -7.79 3.92 8.37
N TRP A 110 -7.41 3.67 9.63
CA TRP A 110 -7.22 2.32 10.17
C TRP A 110 -8.53 1.55 10.29
N GLN A 111 -8.47 0.22 10.24
CA GLN A 111 -9.65 -0.64 10.33
C GLN A 111 -10.32 -0.49 11.70
N LEU A 112 -9.53 -0.46 12.77
CA LEU A 112 -9.96 -0.14 14.14
C LEU A 112 -10.83 1.12 14.21
N THR A 113 -10.43 2.20 13.51
CA THR A 113 -11.21 3.45 13.51
C THR A 113 -12.56 3.25 12.84
N ARG A 114 -12.57 2.55 11.69
CA ARG A 114 -13.80 2.24 10.97
C ARG A 114 -14.76 1.45 11.86
N ASP A 115 -14.24 0.46 12.58
CA ASP A 115 -15.04 -0.39 13.46
C ASP A 115 -15.61 0.38 14.65
N PHE A 116 -14.82 1.28 15.26
CA PHE A 116 -15.31 2.18 16.31
C PHE A 116 -16.50 3.04 15.83
N VAL A 117 -16.36 3.69 14.68
CA VAL A 117 -17.39 4.58 14.13
C VAL A 117 -18.68 3.83 13.79
N LEU A 118 -18.55 2.60 13.25
CA LEU A 118 -19.71 1.75 12.95
C LEU A 118 -20.38 1.24 14.23
N LYS A 119 -19.60 0.79 15.22
CA LYS A 119 -20.11 0.26 16.50
C LYS A 119 -20.91 1.31 17.27
N GLU A 120 -20.39 2.53 17.34
CA GLU A 120 -21.01 3.63 18.07
C GLU A 120 -22.11 4.34 17.25
N GLN A 121 -22.42 3.85 16.04
CA GLN A 121 -23.43 4.40 15.12
C GLN A 121 -23.26 5.92 14.89
N LEU A 122 -22.02 6.39 14.85
CA LEU A 122 -21.71 7.83 14.88
C LEU A 122 -21.94 8.53 13.54
N LEU A 123 -22.29 7.80 12.49
CA LEU A 123 -22.52 8.32 11.14
C LEU A 123 -23.70 7.61 10.48
N ASP A 124 -24.63 8.39 9.93
CA ASP A 124 -25.67 7.90 9.01
C ASP A 124 -25.07 7.43 7.67
N SER A 125 -23.92 8.00 7.29
CA SER A 125 -23.15 7.64 6.09
C SER A 125 -21.65 7.90 6.30
N TYR A 126 -20.79 6.96 5.90
CA TYR A 126 -19.33 7.05 6.08
C TYR A 126 -18.71 8.14 5.18
N ASP A 127 -18.27 9.25 5.78
CA ASP A 127 -17.53 10.33 5.11
C ASP A 127 -16.10 10.44 5.70
N PRO A 128 -15.07 9.97 4.96
CA PRO A 128 -13.68 10.01 5.42
C PRO A 128 -13.18 11.41 5.82
N MET A 129 -13.71 12.47 5.21
CA MET A 129 -13.25 13.84 5.49
C MET A 129 -13.72 14.35 6.86
N LYS A 130 -14.81 13.78 7.39
CA LYS A 130 -15.38 14.17 8.68
C LYS A 130 -14.86 13.33 9.84
N LEU A 131 -14.24 12.18 9.57
CA LEU A 131 -13.75 11.26 10.60
C LEU A 131 -12.85 11.95 11.61
N ARG A 132 -11.90 12.78 11.17
CA ARG A 132 -10.98 13.46 12.11
C ARG A 132 -11.67 14.41 13.09
N VAL A 133 -12.77 15.04 12.70
CA VAL A 133 -13.55 15.92 13.58
C VAL A 133 -14.39 15.07 14.53
N LEU A 134 -15.02 14.03 14.00
CA LEU A 134 -15.81 13.07 14.77
C LEU A 134 -14.99 12.42 15.90
N LEU A 135 -13.82 11.87 15.57
CA LEU A 135 -12.95 11.21 16.54
C LEU A 135 -12.47 12.16 17.64
N ARG A 136 -12.30 13.45 17.33
CA ARG A 136 -11.99 14.47 18.34
C ARG A 136 -13.16 14.75 19.28
N ALA A 137 -14.39 14.78 18.76
CA ALA A 137 -15.58 14.95 19.59
C ALA A 137 -15.79 13.77 20.56
N HIS A 138 -15.38 12.56 20.17
CA HIS A 138 -15.48 11.34 20.97
C HIS A 138 -14.14 10.88 21.55
N HIS A 139 -13.17 11.78 21.72
CA HIS A 139 -11.77 11.43 22.02
C HIS A 139 -11.60 10.47 23.21
N PRO A 140 -12.26 10.66 24.39
CA PRO A 140 -12.08 9.73 25.50
C PRO A 140 -12.55 8.30 25.18
N ALA A 141 -13.70 8.15 24.50
CA ALA A 141 -14.24 6.85 24.11
C ALA A 141 -13.39 6.18 23.02
N PHE A 142 -12.97 6.97 22.01
CA PHE A 142 -12.11 6.49 20.95
C PHE A 142 -10.73 6.05 21.49
N GLN A 143 -10.14 6.83 22.41
CA GLN A 143 -8.86 6.48 23.02
C GLN A 143 -8.94 5.17 23.81
N ALA A 144 -10.00 4.98 24.61
CA ALA A 144 -10.22 3.74 25.35
C ALA A 144 -10.39 2.54 24.41
N TYR A 145 -11.18 2.69 23.34
CA TYR A 145 -11.33 1.66 22.31
C TYR A 145 -10.00 1.34 21.62
N GLN A 146 -9.25 2.39 21.26
CA GLN A 146 -7.96 2.24 20.61
C GLN A 146 -6.98 1.45 21.48
N THR A 147 -6.87 1.76 22.78
CA THR A 147 -5.99 1.01 23.70
C THR A 147 -6.34 -0.47 23.76
N GLN A 148 -7.62 -0.84 23.67
CA GLN A 148 -8.05 -2.23 23.72
C GLN A 148 -7.80 -3.00 22.43
N GLN A 149 -7.89 -2.33 21.27
CA GLN A 149 -7.88 -2.98 19.95
C GLN A 149 -6.55 -2.81 19.20
N LEU A 150 -5.61 -2.03 19.73
CA LEU A 150 -4.37 -1.66 19.02
C LEU A 150 -3.52 -2.87 18.65
N GLN A 151 -3.46 -3.88 19.54
CA GLN A 151 -2.70 -5.09 19.27
C GLN A 151 -3.24 -5.80 18.02
N GLU A 152 -4.55 -6.05 17.97
CA GLU A 152 -5.20 -6.72 16.84
C GLU A 152 -5.01 -5.91 15.53
N GLU A 153 -5.15 -4.59 15.59
CA GLU A 153 -4.92 -3.69 14.45
C GLU A 153 -3.49 -3.83 13.88
N PHE A 154 -2.50 -4.02 14.75
CA PHE A 154 -1.10 -4.21 14.35
C PHE A 154 -0.83 -5.62 13.81
N GLU A 155 -1.41 -6.63 14.44
CA GLU A 155 -1.32 -8.02 13.96
C GLU A 155 -1.89 -8.16 12.55
N GLN A 156 -3.06 -7.56 12.28
CA GLN A 156 -3.69 -7.58 10.96
C GLN A 156 -2.86 -6.85 9.87
N ALA A 157 -2.07 -5.86 10.27
CA ALA A 157 -1.22 -5.08 9.36
C ALA A 157 0.15 -5.73 9.08
N MET A 158 0.51 -6.76 9.85
CA MET A 158 1.83 -7.39 9.72
C MET A 158 1.93 -8.18 8.42
N THR A 159 3.03 -7.99 7.69
CA THR A 159 3.39 -8.88 6.58
C THR A 159 4.33 -9.95 7.11
N ILE A 160 3.90 -11.20 7.05
CA ILE A 160 4.71 -12.35 7.44
C ILE A 160 5.36 -12.91 6.17
N ILE A 161 6.68 -13.05 6.21
CA ILE A 161 7.45 -13.67 5.13
C ILE A 161 7.94 -15.01 5.67
N SER A 162 7.49 -16.10 5.06
CA SER A 162 7.99 -17.44 5.38
C SER A 162 9.32 -17.61 4.64
N TYR A 163 10.40 -17.79 5.40
CA TYR A 163 11.74 -18.08 4.89
C TYR A 163 12.20 -19.47 5.33
#